data_AF-A0A2T4DBL4-F1
#
_entry.id   AF-A0A2T4DBL4-F1
#
_cell.length_a   1.000
_cell.length_b   1.000
_cell.length_c   1.000
_cell.angle_alpha   90.00
_cell.angle_beta   90.00
_cell.angle_gamma   90.00
#
_symmetry.space_group_name_H-M   'P 1'
#
loop_
_entity.id
_entity.type
_entity.pdbx_description
1 polymer ?
#
loop_
_entity_poly.entity_id
_entity_poly.type
_entity_poly.pdbx_seq_one_letter_code
_entity_poly.pdbx_strand_id
1 'polypeptide(L)'
;AWLWPAAAPDPALVEATRFFRAGDGNPGADPALWGQWWPFVTMLWATWVLLPRVLLCGLAFAQTRQKAHRLLASHPAMHALMYRMETPALDTGNSHHDADDLPDTRMRDNLLPLPDSDTLLCWAGTGEPELPEALRSGKQLVLRAGGSASLADDNEALQRIAEHLKNRSKAVILLVRCWQPPTGELQDFLETARDIWPSGTRVALVPLAADINHEPGAHQIQPWLRFAERVGSEFVQVSLPPFQMRDPYSAVGEPL
;
A
#
# COMPACT_ATOMS: atom_id res chain seq x y z
N ALA A 1 -42.66 -10.42 -35.87
CA ALA A 1 -42.29 -11.41 -34.82
C ALA A 1 -40.91 -12.01 -35.13
N TRP A 2 -39.82 -11.23 -35.05
CA TRP A 2 -38.47 -11.72 -35.39
C TRP A 2 -37.53 -11.83 -34.18
N LEU A 3 -37.78 -11.02 -33.13
CA LEU A 3 -36.94 -11.00 -31.92
C LEU A 3 -37.29 -12.09 -30.89
N TRP A 4 -38.55 -12.55 -30.83
CA TRP A 4 -38.97 -13.65 -29.96
C TRP A 4 -40.17 -14.39 -30.58
N PRO A 5 -39.95 -15.38 -31.45
CA PRO A 5 -41.04 -16.09 -32.15
C PRO A 5 -42.03 -16.77 -31.19
N ALA A 6 -41.53 -17.34 -30.09
CA ALA A 6 -42.35 -17.98 -29.06
C ALA A 6 -43.22 -17.01 -28.22
N ALA A 7 -43.06 -15.70 -28.37
CA ALA A 7 -43.92 -14.70 -27.73
C ALA A 7 -45.14 -14.34 -28.58
N ALA A 8 -45.23 -14.82 -29.83
CA ALA A 8 -46.47 -14.75 -30.60
C ALA A 8 -47.36 -15.94 -30.21
N PRO A 9 -48.58 -15.72 -29.68
CA PRO A 9 -49.47 -16.82 -29.31
C PRO A 9 -49.89 -17.59 -30.56
N ASP A 10 -49.76 -18.92 -30.51
CA ASP A 10 -50.25 -19.83 -31.56
C ASP A 10 -51.79 -19.81 -31.57
N PRO A 11 -52.46 -19.68 -32.73
CA PRO A 11 -53.91 -19.83 -32.82
C PRO A 11 -54.45 -21.11 -32.16
N ALA A 12 -53.69 -22.22 -32.17
CA ALA A 12 -54.07 -23.45 -31.49
C ALA A 12 -54.14 -23.29 -29.95
N LEU A 13 -53.24 -22.49 -29.38
CA LEU A 13 -53.22 -22.17 -27.94
C LEU A 13 -54.43 -21.29 -27.55
N VAL A 14 -54.81 -20.36 -28.43
CA VAL A 14 -55.98 -19.49 -28.22
C VAL A 14 -57.26 -20.32 -28.23
N GLU A 15 -57.41 -21.25 -29.17
CA GLU A 15 -58.57 -22.13 -29.26
C GLU A 15 -58.66 -23.07 -28.04
N ALA A 16 -57.54 -23.63 -27.58
CA ALA A 16 -57.48 -24.49 -26.40
C ALA A 16 -57.83 -23.78 -25.08
N THR A 17 -57.65 -22.45 -25.01
CA THR A 17 -57.85 -21.67 -23.78
C THR A 17 -59.13 -20.83 -23.75
N ARG A 18 -59.91 -20.77 -24.85
CA ARG A 18 -61.08 -19.87 -24.97
C ARG A 18 -62.34 -20.27 -24.18
N PHE A 19 -62.59 -21.57 -23.92
CA PHE A 19 -63.90 -22.05 -23.46
C PHE A 19 -64.02 -22.36 -21.97
N PHE A 20 -63.00 -22.09 -21.15
CA PHE A 20 -63.02 -22.45 -19.73
C PHE A 20 -64.16 -21.80 -18.90
N ARG A 21 -64.73 -20.68 -19.35
CA ARG A 21 -65.80 -19.95 -18.61
C ARG A 21 -67.22 -20.14 -19.15
N ALA A 22 -67.42 -20.79 -20.30
CA ALA A 22 -68.72 -20.80 -21.00
C ALA A 22 -69.40 -22.17 -21.12
N GLY A 23 -68.85 -23.23 -20.53
CA GLY A 23 -69.45 -24.55 -20.53
C GLY A 23 -69.03 -25.34 -19.30
N ASP A 24 -69.90 -26.27 -18.88
CA ASP A 24 -69.67 -27.14 -17.73
C ASP A 24 -68.25 -27.70 -17.70
N GLY A 25 -67.60 -27.52 -16.55
CA GLY A 25 -66.16 -27.58 -16.39
C GLY A 25 -65.50 -28.77 -17.06
N ASN A 26 -64.52 -28.49 -17.91
CA ASN A 26 -63.57 -29.49 -18.39
C ASN A 26 -62.59 -29.83 -17.24
N PRO A 27 -62.68 -31.00 -16.57
CA PRO A 27 -61.88 -31.31 -15.39
C PRO A 27 -60.44 -31.74 -15.71
N GLY A 28 -60.01 -31.66 -16.97
CA GLY A 28 -58.72 -32.15 -17.45
C GLY A 28 -57.87 -31.14 -18.22
N ALA A 29 -58.10 -29.84 -18.05
CA ALA A 29 -57.25 -28.84 -18.70
C ALA A 29 -55.84 -28.84 -18.07
N ASP A 30 -54.84 -29.25 -18.86
CA ASP A 30 -53.43 -29.27 -18.44
C ASP A 30 -52.96 -27.87 -18.02
N PRO A 31 -52.58 -27.65 -16.75
CA PRO A 31 -52.08 -26.36 -16.26
C PRO A 31 -50.87 -25.82 -17.04
N ALA A 32 -50.10 -26.71 -17.69
CA ALA A 32 -48.93 -26.32 -18.47
C ALA A 32 -49.27 -25.41 -19.66
N LEU A 33 -50.47 -25.54 -20.24
CA LEU A 33 -50.92 -24.71 -21.37
C LEU A 33 -51.07 -23.24 -20.99
N TRP A 34 -51.46 -22.93 -19.75
CA TRP A 34 -51.55 -21.55 -19.26
C TRP A 34 -50.17 -20.91 -19.09
N GLY A 35 -49.17 -21.73 -18.78
CA GLY A 35 -47.77 -21.30 -18.73
C GLY A 35 -47.26 -20.76 -20.08
N GLN A 36 -47.83 -21.22 -21.20
CA GLN A 36 -47.42 -20.84 -22.55
C GLN A 36 -47.83 -19.41 -22.94
N TRP A 37 -48.68 -18.74 -22.15
CA TRP A 37 -49.02 -17.33 -22.34
C TRP A 37 -47.96 -16.36 -21.79
N TRP A 38 -47.09 -16.81 -20.87
CA TRP A 38 -46.08 -15.95 -20.24
C TRP A 38 -45.13 -15.26 -21.22
N PRO A 39 -44.60 -15.93 -22.27
CA PRO A 39 -43.77 -15.27 -23.29
C PRO A 39 -44.46 -14.06 -23.94
N PHE A 40 -45.77 -14.17 -24.23
CA PHE A 40 -46.54 -13.06 -24.79
C PHE A 40 -46.72 -11.91 -23.78
N VAL A 41 -47.14 -12.23 -22.54
CA VAL A 41 -47.35 -11.23 -21.48
C VAL A 41 -46.04 -10.50 -21.13
N THR A 42 -44.94 -11.24 -21.04
CA THR A 42 -43.61 -10.67 -20.77
C THR A 42 -43.14 -9.79 -21.91
N MET A 43 -43.33 -10.17 -23.18
CA MET A 43 -43.02 -9.32 -24.32
C MET A 43 -43.89 -8.05 -24.34
N LEU A 44 -45.17 -8.15 -24.00
CA LEU A 44 -46.09 -7.02 -23.88
C LEU A 44 -45.62 -6.05 -22.77
N TRP A 45 -45.30 -6.57 -21.58
CA TRP A 45 -44.76 -5.78 -20.48
C TRP A 45 -43.41 -5.14 -20.81
N ALA A 46 -42.50 -5.90 -21.42
CA ALA A 46 -41.21 -5.39 -21.84
C ALA A 46 -41.35 -4.22 -22.82
N THR A 47 -42.26 -4.35 -23.79
CA THR A 47 -42.43 -3.36 -24.86
C THR A 47 -43.20 -2.13 -24.38
N TRP A 48 -44.29 -2.30 -23.63
CA TRP A 48 -45.20 -1.20 -23.28
C TRP A 48 -44.97 -0.59 -21.90
N VAL A 49 -44.30 -1.31 -21.00
CA VAL A 49 -44.04 -0.83 -19.63
C VAL A 49 -42.56 -0.56 -19.42
N LEU A 50 -41.68 -1.53 -19.69
CA LEU A 50 -40.25 -1.40 -19.39
C LEU A 50 -39.53 -0.49 -20.39
N LEU A 51 -39.70 -0.70 -21.68
CA LEU A 51 -39.01 0.07 -22.73
C LEU A 51 -39.24 1.58 -22.63
N PRO A 52 -40.49 2.11 -22.49
CA PRO A 52 -40.68 3.55 -22.34
C PRO A 52 -40.08 4.09 -21.05
N ARG A 53 -40.10 3.32 -19.95
CA ARG A 53 -39.48 3.73 -18.67
C ARG A 53 -37.96 3.80 -18.78
N VAL A 54 -37.33 2.80 -19.39
CA VAL A 54 -35.87 2.79 -19.60
C VAL A 54 -35.46 3.94 -20.51
N LEU A 55 -36.22 4.22 -21.57
CA LEU A 55 -35.96 5.34 -22.48
C LEU A 55 -36.09 6.68 -21.76
N LEU A 56 -37.14 6.87 -20.96
CA LEU A 56 -37.31 8.09 -20.14
C LEU A 56 -36.22 8.24 -19.08
N CYS A 57 -35.84 7.17 -18.38
CA CYS A 57 -34.74 7.17 -17.43
C CYS A 57 -33.41 7.52 -18.09
N GLY A 58 -33.12 6.91 -19.25
CA GLY A 58 -31.92 7.22 -20.03
C GLY A 58 -31.88 8.68 -20.47
N LEU A 59 -33.01 9.21 -20.95
CA LEU A 59 -33.12 10.62 -21.34
C LEU A 59 -32.94 11.56 -20.14
N ALA A 60 -33.57 11.27 -19.00
CA ALA A 60 -33.43 12.07 -17.79
C ALA A 60 -31.98 12.06 -17.28
N PHE A 61 -31.33 10.90 -17.27
CA PHE A 61 -29.92 10.79 -16.89
C PHE A 61 -29.01 11.56 -17.84
N ALA A 62 -29.23 11.43 -19.16
CA ALA A 62 -28.48 12.16 -20.16
C ALA A 62 -28.65 13.69 -20.01
N GLN A 63 -29.88 14.17 -19.82
CA GLN A 63 -30.15 15.59 -19.61
C GLN A 63 -29.50 16.12 -18.32
N THR A 64 -29.62 15.39 -17.21
CA THR A 64 -28.98 15.77 -15.95
C THR A 64 -27.47 15.83 -16.09
N ARG A 65 -26.86 14.83 -16.72
CA ARG A 65 -25.41 14.79 -16.95
C ARG A 65 -24.95 15.93 -17.86
N GLN A 66 -25.67 16.19 -18.96
CA GLN A 66 -25.37 17.31 -19.85
C GLN A 66 -25.48 18.66 -19.13
N LYS A 67 -26.54 18.88 -18.36
CA LYS A 67 -26.74 20.12 -17.59
C LYS A 67 -25.67 20.27 -16.51
N ALA A 68 -25.34 19.20 -15.79
CA ALA A 68 -24.29 19.22 -14.78
C ALA A 68 -22.93 19.57 -15.39
N HIS A 69 -22.54 18.92 -16.50
CA HIS A 69 -21.31 19.24 -17.20
C HIS A 69 -21.29 20.68 -17.72
N ARG A 70 -22.40 21.16 -18.30
CA ARG A 70 -22.49 22.54 -18.80
C ARG A 70 -22.37 23.55 -17.67
N LEU A 71 -23.06 23.33 -16.54
CA LEU A 71 -22.98 24.18 -15.36
C LEU A 71 -21.57 24.20 -14.78
N LEU A 72 -20.96 23.03 -14.62
CA LEU A 72 -19.59 22.88 -14.14
C LEU A 72 -18.58 23.59 -15.04
N ALA A 73 -18.71 23.42 -16.37
CA ALA A 73 -17.85 24.08 -17.35
C ALA A 73 -18.02 25.60 -17.36
N SER A 74 -19.25 26.09 -17.16
CA SER A 74 -19.51 27.54 -17.03
C SER A 74 -19.17 28.10 -15.65
N HIS A 75 -18.79 27.26 -14.68
CA HIS A 75 -18.58 27.70 -13.31
C HIS A 75 -17.25 28.46 -13.18
N PRO A 76 -17.23 29.69 -12.63
CA PRO A 76 -16.00 30.47 -12.50
C PRO A 76 -14.97 29.78 -11.59
N ALA A 77 -15.41 29.04 -10.57
CA ALA A 77 -14.51 28.26 -9.71
C ALA A 77 -13.76 27.14 -10.43
N MET A 78 -14.31 26.57 -11.52
CA MET A 78 -13.61 25.56 -12.32
C MET A 78 -12.42 26.19 -13.06
N HIS A 79 -12.61 27.41 -13.58
CA HIS A 79 -11.53 28.17 -14.22
C HIS A 79 -10.45 28.54 -13.21
N ALA A 80 -10.83 28.98 -12.00
CA ALA A 80 -9.87 29.26 -10.93
C ALA A 80 -9.08 28.01 -10.49
N LEU A 81 -9.72 26.83 -10.48
CA LEU A 81 -9.05 25.57 -10.20
C LEU A 81 -8.08 25.18 -11.31
N MET A 82 -8.52 25.22 -12.58
CA MET A 82 -7.67 24.93 -13.74
C MET A 82 -6.46 25.87 -13.78
N TYR A 83 -6.66 27.17 -13.53
CA TYR A 83 -5.56 28.13 -13.45
C TYR A 83 -4.54 27.80 -12.35
N ARG A 84 -5.02 27.32 -11.19
CA ARG A 84 -4.13 26.85 -10.10
C ARG A 84 -3.44 25.52 -10.42
N MET A 85 -4.02 24.70 -11.28
CA MET A 85 -3.39 23.45 -11.72
C MET A 85 -2.36 23.69 -12.84
N GLU A 86 -2.63 24.63 -13.73
CA GLU A 86 -1.71 25.04 -14.81
C GLU A 86 -0.58 25.92 -14.30
N THR A 87 -0.80 26.68 -13.23
CA THR A 87 0.26 27.45 -12.57
C THR A 87 0.91 26.58 -11.49
N PRO A 88 2.12 26.04 -11.69
CA PRO A 88 2.82 25.31 -10.64
C PRO A 88 3.01 26.25 -9.44
N ALA A 89 2.35 25.93 -8.32
CA ALA A 89 2.44 26.72 -7.09
C ALA A 89 3.85 26.65 -6.46
N LEU A 90 4.67 25.71 -6.91
CA LEU A 90 6.04 25.51 -6.48
C LEU A 90 6.88 25.05 -7.70
N ASP A 91 7.60 25.98 -8.33
CA ASP A 91 8.70 25.62 -9.20
C ASP A 91 9.88 25.23 -8.29
N THR A 92 10.20 23.94 -8.24
CA THR A 92 11.31 23.42 -7.43
C THR A 92 12.68 23.67 -8.07
N GLY A 93 12.73 24.33 -9.24
CA GLY A 93 13.98 24.64 -9.93
C GLY A 93 14.72 23.42 -10.47
N ASN A 94 14.15 22.21 -10.34
CA ASN A 94 14.78 21.00 -10.86
C ASN A 94 14.56 20.96 -12.37
N SER A 95 15.62 21.26 -13.13
CA SER A 95 15.63 21.24 -14.59
C SER A 95 15.68 19.82 -15.17
N HIS A 96 15.74 18.81 -14.29
CA HIS A 96 15.87 17.41 -14.63
C HIS A 96 14.57 16.65 -14.32
N HIS A 97 14.14 15.81 -15.26
CA HIS A 97 12.96 14.95 -15.12
C HIS A 97 13.44 13.57 -14.69
N ASP A 98 13.60 13.38 -13.38
CA ASP A 98 14.21 12.19 -12.77
C ASP A 98 13.34 10.91 -12.88
N ALA A 99 12.24 10.95 -13.64
CA ALA A 99 11.32 9.81 -13.78
C ALA A 99 11.95 8.60 -14.49
N ASP A 100 12.95 8.84 -15.35
CA ASP A 100 13.68 7.81 -16.09
C ASP A 100 15.02 7.41 -15.42
N ASP A 101 15.37 8.04 -14.29
CA ASP A 101 16.59 7.73 -13.55
C ASP A 101 16.42 6.38 -12.84
N LEU A 102 16.90 5.32 -13.51
CA LEU A 102 17.07 4.01 -12.89
C LEU A 102 18.01 4.16 -11.69
N PRO A 103 17.67 3.58 -10.52
CA PRO A 103 18.54 3.64 -9.37
C PRO A 103 19.88 2.99 -9.70
N ASP A 104 20.98 3.72 -9.50
CA ASP A 104 22.33 3.16 -9.63
C ASP A 104 22.47 2.01 -8.62
N THR A 105 22.69 0.80 -9.13
CA THR A 105 22.78 -0.44 -8.33
C THR A 105 24.22 -0.83 -8.01
N ARG A 106 25.23 -0.06 -8.46
CA ARG A 106 26.66 -0.34 -8.23
C ARG A 106 27.05 -0.38 -6.76
N MET A 107 26.26 0.23 -5.89
CA MET A 107 26.52 0.39 -4.45
C MET A 107 26.34 -0.87 -3.59
N ARG A 108 26.04 -2.03 -4.18
CA ARG A 108 25.84 -3.28 -3.42
C ARG A 108 27.08 -3.77 -2.66
N ASP A 109 28.28 -3.42 -3.10
CA ASP A 109 29.54 -3.98 -2.56
C ASP A 109 30.09 -3.27 -1.31
N ASN A 110 29.37 -2.28 -0.75
CA ASN A 110 29.83 -1.53 0.43
C ASN A 110 29.18 -1.98 1.76
N LEU A 111 28.60 -3.18 1.79
CA LEU A 111 28.10 -3.79 3.02
C LEU A 111 29.28 -4.24 3.88
N LEU A 112 29.35 -3.73 5.11
CA LEU A 112 30.38 -4.10 6.08
C LEU A 112 29.83 -5.04 7.15
N PRO A 113 30.66 -5.96 7.68
CA PRO A 113 30.22 -6.86 8.76
C PRO A 113 29.78 -6.05 9.98
N LEU A 114 28.76 -6.55 10.67
CA LEU A 114 28.24 -5.91 11.88
C LEU A 114 29.33 -5.85 12.96
N PRO A 115 29.66 -4.66 13.50
CA PRO A 115 30.69 -4.54 14.52
C PRO A 115 30.20 -5.07 15.88
N ASP A 116 31.15 -5.57 16.67
CA ASP A 116 30.91 -5.86 18.09
C ASP A 116 30.73 -4.55 18.86
N SER A 117 29.46 -4.24 19.15
CA SER A 117 29.04 -3.06 19.89
C SER A 117 28.13 -3.45 21.06
N ASP A 118 28.30 -2.77 22.19
CA ASP A 118 27.46 -2.94 23.38
C ASP A 118 26.24 -2.01 23.37
N THR A 119 26.15 -1.11 22.38
CA THR A 119 25.10 -0.08 22.27
C THR A 119 24.19 -0.33 21.06
N LEU A 120 22.89 -0.35 21.33
CA LEU A 120 21.83 -0.53 20.34
C LEU A 120 20.83 0.62 20.42
N LEU A 121 20.53 1.23 19.27
CA LEU A 121 19.57 2.30 19.12
C LEU A 121 18.48 1.88 18.13
N CYS A 122 17.23 1.84 18.56
CA CYS A 122 16.09 1.53 17.71
C CYS A 122 15.42 2.83 17.23
N TRP A 123 15.50 3.10 15.92
CA TRP A 123 14.88 4.28 15.33
C TRP A 123 13.42 4.05 14.99
N ALA A 124 12.54 5.04 15.23
CA ALA A 124 11.13 5.05 14.81
C ALA A 124 10.39 3.73 15.10
N GLY A 125 10.58 3.19 16.31
CA GLY A 125 9.93 1.95 16.75
C GLY A 125 10.41 0.69 16.00
N THR A 126 11.61 0.69 15.43
CA THR A 126 12.19 -0.52 14.81
C THR A 126 12.37 -1.62 15.86
N GLY A 127 11.91 -2.85 15.54
CA GLY A 127 11.96 -4.00 16.44
C GLY A 127 10.83 -4.09 17.47
N GLU A 128 9.71 -3.40 17.24
CA GLU A 128 8.45 -3.67 17.94
C GLU A 128 7.62 -4.75 17.24
N PRO A 129 6.93 -5.65 17.97
CA PRO A 129 6.80 -5.70 19.43
C PRO A 129 8.00 -6.30 20.17
N GLU A 130 8.79 -7.18 19.52
CA GLU A 130 9.95 -7.82 20.14
C GLU A 130 11.19 -7.75 19.23
N LEU A 131 12.32 -7.36 19.83
CA LEU A 131 13.63 -7.50 19.21
C LEU A 131 14.11 -8.95 19.35
N PRO A 132 14.62 -9.60 18.29
CA PRO A 132 15.19 -10.93 18.42
C PRO A 132 16.31 -10.98 19.45
N GLU A 133 16.34 -12.05 20.23
CA GLU A 133 17.35 -12.26 21.26
C GLU A 133 18.77 -12.26 20.68
N ALA A 134 18.96 -12.67 19.43
CA ALA A 134 20.24 -12.62 18.74
C ALA A 134 20.81 -11.19 18.59
N LEU A 135 19.95 -10.17 18.44
CA LEU A 135 20.38 -8.77 18.32
C LEU A 135 20.45 -8.07 19.69
N ARG A 136 19.68 -8.54 20.66
CA ARG A 136 19.64 -8.00 22.02
C ARG A 136 20.70 -8.60 22.94
N SER A 137 21.04 -9.87 22.75
CA SER A 137 22.00 -10.59 23.58
C SER A 137 23.39 -9.96 23.47
N GLY A 138 24.00 -9.70 24.62
CA GLY A 138 25.29 -9.01 24.71
C GLY A 138 25.23 -7.47 24.63
N LYS A 139 24.07 -6.86 24.38
CA LYS A 139 23.93 -5.38 24.40
C LYS A 139 23.68 -4.88 25.81
N GLN A 140 24.47 -3.91 26.27
CA GLN A 140 24.32 -3.31 27.60
C GLN A 140 23.40 -2.09 27.59
N LEU A 141 23.37 -1.35 26.48
CA LEU A 141 22.55 -0.16 26.34
C LEU A 141 21.62 -0.31 25.13
N VAL A 142 20.32 -0.39 25.40
CA VAL A 142 19.27 -0.42 24.36
C VAL A 142 18.38 0.81 24.54
N LEU A 143 18.41 1.70 23.56
CA LEU A 143 17.66 2.95 23.57
C LEU A 143 16.76 3.04 22.33
N ARG A 144 15.80 3.96 22.40
CA ARG A 144 14.84 4.21 21.32
C ARG A 144 14.83 5.71 21.03
N ALA A 145 14.73 6.05 19.75
CA ALA A 145 14.68 7.44 19.29
C ALA A 145 13.83 7.56 18.02
N GLY A 146 13.33 8.76 17.74
CA GLY A 146 12.55 9.09 16.55
C GLY A 146 11.14 8.48 16.50
N GLY A 147 10.37 8.89 15.48
CA GLY A 147 9.00 8.43 15.26
C GLY A 147 8.02 8.99 16.30
N SER A 148 7.60 8.18 17.27
CA SER A 148 6.69 8.61 18.35
C SER A 148 7.40 9.16 19.58
N ALA A 149 8.74 9.14 19.62
CA ALA A 149 9.54 9.74 20.68
C ALA A 149 9.54 11.28 20.56
N SER A 150 9.65 11.99 21.68
CA SER A 150 9.79 13.45 21.66
C SER A 150 11.23 13.87 21.40
N LEU A 151 11.44 15.12 20.94
CA LEU A 151 12.79 15.69 20.76
C LEU A 151 13.62 15.67 22.07
N ALA A 152 12.96 15.75 23.23
CA ALA A 152 13.63 15.67 24.52
C ALA A 152 14.15 14.25 24.78
N ASP A 153 13.37 13.22 24.44
CA ASP A 153 13.76 11.82 24.57
C ASP A 153 14.93 11.49 23.63
N ASP A 154 14.91 12.03 22.41
CA ASP A 154 15.99 11.86 21.43
C ASP A 154 17.30 12.49 21.94
N ASN A 155 17.23 13.70 22.50
CA ASN A 155 18.40 14.36 23.08
C ASN A 155 18.93 13.61 24.32
N GLU A 156 18.05 13.07 25.15
CA GLU A 156 18.44 12.22 26.27
C GLU A 156 19.14 10.94 25.79
N ALA A 157 18.63 10.30 24.74
CA ALA A 157 19.25 9.12 24.14
C ALA A 157 20.66 9.45 23.62
N LEU A 158 20.84 10.59 22.93
CA LEU A 158 22.15 11.05 22.46
C LEU A 158 23.16 11.22 23.59
N GLN A 159 22.77 11.86 24.70
CA GLN A 159 23.63 12.08 25.86
C GLN A 159 23.99 10.77 26.57
N ARG A 160 23.03 9.87 26.78
CA ARG A 160 23.29 8.55 27.39
C ARG A 160 24.25 7.72 26.55
N ILE A 161 24.12 7.75 25.22
CA ILE A 161 25.07 7.08 24.32
C ILE A 161 26.44 7.74 24.43
N ALA A 162 26.51 9.08 24.43
CA ALA A 162 27.78 9.79 24.54
C ALA A 162 28.55 9.44 25.82
N GLU A 163 27.86 9.33 26.96
CA GLU A 163 28.45 8.91 28.23
C GLU A 163 28.92 7.45 28.19
N HIS A 164 28.13 6.55 27.59
CA HIS A 164 28.48 5.14 27.48
C HIS A 164 29.71 4.92 26.58
N LEU A 165 29.80 5.64 25.47
CA LEU A 165 30.90 5.56 24.50
C LEU A 165 32.25 6.06 25.04
N LYS A 166 32.26 6.94 26.06
CA LYS A 166 33.52 7.41 26.69
C LYS A 166 34.35 6.27 27.29
N ASN A 167 33.69 5.22 27.78
CA ASN A 167 34.32 4.15 28.56
C ASN A 167 34.32 2.78 27.84
N ARG A 168 33.78 2.69 26.62
CA ARG A 168 33.49 1.42 25.93
C ARG A 168 33.81 1.49 24.42
N SER A 169 33.44 0.42 23.70
CA SER A 169 33.54 0.32 22.24
C SER A 169 32.95 1.56 21.57
N LYS A 170 33.67 2.14 20.61
CA LYS A 170 33.27 3.32 19.84
C LYS A 170 32.33 2.97 18.67
N ALA A 171 31.53 1.92 18.78
CA ALA A 171 30.58 1.53 17.76
C ALA A 171 29.16 1.59 18.32
N VAL A 172 28.19 2.05 17.53
CA VAL A 172 26.76 2.08 17.86
C VAL A 172 26.00 1.35 16.76
N ILE A 173 25.12 0.41 17.12
CA ILE A 173 24.23 -0.26 16.16
C ILE A 173 22.91 0.51 16.12
N LEU A 174 22.55 1.02 14.95
CA LEU A 174 21.31 1.76 14.72
C LEU A 174 20.37 0.92 13.85
N LEU A 175 19.26 0.48 14.43
CA LEU A 175 18.23 -0.29 13.73
C LEU A 175 17.22 0.67 13.07
N VAL A 176 16.97 0.45 11.78
CA VAL A 176 15.98 1.20 10.99
C VAL A 176 15.07 0.24 10.22
N ARG A 177 13.85 0.68 9.86
CA ARG A 177 12.94 -0.11 9.01
C ARG A 177 13.36 0.02 7.55
N CYS A 178 13.66 -1.08 6.87
CA CYS A 178 14.16 -1.05 5.49
C CYS A 178 13.14 -0.46 4.49
N TRP A 179 11.84 -0.63 4.75
CA TRP A 179 10.76 -0.16 3.89
C TRP A 179 10.55 1.36 3.99
N GLN A 180 11.02 1.97 5.08
CA GLN A 180 10.93 3.41 5.27
C GLN A 180 12.15 4.05 4.60
N PRO A 181 11.99 5.10 3.77
CA PRO A 181 13.15 5.82 3.24
C PRO A 181 13.88 6.56 4.37
N PRO A 182 15.19 6.82 4.23
CA PRO A 182 15.93 7.65 5.18
C PRO A 182 15.30 9.04 5.27
N THR A 183 14.84 9.44 6.47
CA THR A 183 14.15 10.71 6.72
C THR A 183 15.14 11.83 7.04
N GLY A 184 14.71 13.08 6.86
CA GLY A 184 15.50 14.25 7.29
C GLY A 184 15.78 14.26 8.79
N GLU A 185 14.78 13.90 9.62
CA GLU A 185 14.94 13.79 11.07
C GLU A 185 16.07 12.83 11.49
N LEU A 186 16.22 11.71 10.77
CA LEU A 186 17.30 10.78 11.03
C LEU A 186 18.66 11.38 10.67
N GLN A 187 18.73 12.17 9.61
CA GLN A 187 19.95 12.88 9.23
C GLN A 187 20.33 13.90 10.31
N ASP A 188 19.40 14.74 10.73
CA ASP A 188 19.61 15.75 11.78
C ASP A 188 20.05 15.11 13.10
N PHE A 189 19.46 13.96 13.45
CA PHE A 189 19.86 13.17 14.61
C PHE A 189 21.30 12.67 14.50
N LEU A 190 21.71 12.15 13.34
CA LEU A 190 23.09 11.66 13.12
C LEU A 190 24.12 12.79 13.07
N GLU A 191 23.75 13.96 12.54
CA GLU A 191 24.59 15.16 12.57
C GLU A 191 24.80 15.64 14.00
N THR A 192 23.73 15.73 14.78
CA THR A 192 23.81 16.07 16.21
C THR A 192 24.63 15.03 16.99
N ALA A 193 24.46 13.74 16.67
CA ALA A 193 25.24 12.65 17.27
C ALA A 193 26.73 12.78 16.97
N ARG A 194 27.10 13.16 15.75
CA ARG A 194 28.51 13.36 15.35
C ARG A 194 29.19 14.45 16.18
N ASP A 195 28.47 15.51 16.53
CA ASP A 195 29.00 16.63 17.32
C ASP A 195 29.14 16.28 18.81
N ILE A 196 28.25 15.44 19.35
CA ILE A 196 28.22 15.09 20.78
C ILE A 196 29.10 13.87 21.08
N TRP A 197 29.18 12.89 20.18
CA TRP A 197 29.87 11.62 20.44
C TRP A 197 31.39 11.74 20.31
N PRO A 198 32.16 10.89 21.03
CA PRO A 198 33.62 10.93 20.95
C PRO A 198 34.15 10.72 19.53
N SER A 199 35.27 11.35 19.20
CA SER A 199 35.93 11.18 17.90
C SER A 199 36.32 9.71 17.65
N GLY A 200 36.06 9.25 16.42
CA GLY A 200 36.24 7.86 16.01
C GLY A 200 35.05 6.94 16.33
N THR A 201 33.91 7.49 16.77
CA THR A 201 32.66 6.73 16.87
C THR A 201 32.16 6.33 15.49
N ARG A 202 31.72 5.09 15.33
CA ARG A 202 31.12 4.55 14.10
C ARG A 202 29.68 4.09 14.37
N VAL A 203 28.81 4.31 13.40
CA VAL A 203 27.41 3.90 13.41
C VAL A 203 27.21 2.82 12.37
N ALA A 204 26.87 1.62 12.82
CA ALA A 204 26.42 0.55 11.96
C ALA A 204 24.89 0.65 11.80
N LEU A 205 24.46 1.17 10.66
CA LEU A 205 23.06 1.28 10.28
C LEU A 205 22.56 -0.05 9.73
N VAL A 206 21.55 -0.61 10.38
CA VAL A 206 21.02 -1.95 10.10
C VAL A 206 19.57 -1.84 9.64
N PRO A 207 19.31 -1.89 8.33
CA PRO A 207 17.95 -1.90 7.79
C PRO A 207 17.32 -3.27 8.03
N LEU A 208 16.26 -3.32 8.83
CA LEU A 208 15.51 -4.53 9.14
C LEU A 208 14.27 -4.64 8.25
N ALA A 209 14.06 -5.83 7.71
CA ALA A 209 12.83 -6.21 7.03
C ALA A 209 11.64 -6.25 7.99
N ALA A 210 10.42 -6.19 7.44
CA ALA A 210 9.20 -6.34 8.23
C ALA A 210 9.16 -7.69 8.96
N ASP A 211 9.66 -8.75 8.31
CA ASP A 211 10.02 -9.99 8.97
C ASP A 211 11.52 -9.99 9.26
N ILE A 212 11.89 -9.92 10.54
CA ILE A 212 13.27 -9.82 11.00
C ILE A 212 14.09 -11.08 10.68
N ASN A 213 13.45 -12.21 10.37
CA ASN A 213 14.15 -13.42 9.97
C ASN A 213 14.54 -13.42 8.48
N HIS A 214 14.02 -12.48 7.70
CA HIS A 214 14.29 -12.38 6.27
C HIS A 214 15.26 -11.24 5.96
N GLU A 215 16.17 -11.49 5.02
CA GLU A 215 17.04 -10.45 4.50
C GLU A 215 16.22 -9.43 3.69
N PRO A 216 16.40 -8.11 3.90
CA PRO A 216 15.71 -7.09 3.14
C PRO A 216 16.07 -7.17 1.65
N GLY A 217 15.07 -6.94 0.79
CA GLY A 217 15.29 -6.93 -0.64
C GLY A 217 16.26 -5.82 -1.05
N ALA A 218 17.13 -6.07 -2.02
CA ALA A 218 18.18 -5.12 -2.41
C ALA A 218 17.66 -3.71 -2.78
N HIS A 219 16.46 -3.62 -3.37
CA HIS A 219 15.81 -2.34 -3.70
C HIS A 219 15.54 -1.46 -2.46
N GLN A 220 15.36 -2.08 -1.28
CA GLN A 220 15.15 -1.38 -0.01
C GLN A 220 16.47 -0.96 0.64
N ILE A 221 17.57 -1.67 0.36
CA ILE A 221 18.90 -1.37 0.92
C ILE A 221 19.57 -0.20 0.17
N GLN A 222 19.35 -0.09 -1.15
CA GLN A 222 20.01 0.94 -1.98
C GLN A 222 19.84 2.39 -1.50
N PRO A 223 18.64 2.84 -1.05
CA PRO A 223 18.50 4.16 -0.46
C PRO A 223 19.37 4.36 0.79
N TRP A 224 19.53 3.34 1.63
CA TRP A 224 20.33 3.39 2.86
C TRP A 224 21.84 3.45 2.58
N LEU A 225 22.30 2.74 1.56
CA LEU A 225 23.71 2.81 1.12
C LEU A 225 24.07 4.22 0.62
N ARG A 226 23.22 4.82 -0.23
CA ARG A 226 23.39 6.19 -0.69
C ARG A 226 23.32 7.21 0.45
N PHE A 227 22.44 6.97 1.42
CA PHE A 227 22.34 7.81 2.61
C PHE A 227 23.62 7.76 3.45
N ALA A 228 24.18 6.57 3.69
CA ALA A 228 25.42 6.41 4.43
C ALA A 228 26.60 7.13 3.75
N GLU A 229 26.70 7.05 2.42
CA GLU A 229 27.71 7.81 1.66
C GLU A 229 27.53 9.32 1.79
N ARG A 230 26.29 9.81 1.67
CA ARG A 230 25.98 11.25 1.78
C ARG A 230 26.33 11.80 3.15
N VAL A 231 26.02 11.06 4.21
CA VAL A 231 26.33 11.46 5.60
C VAL A 231 27.84 11.33 5.87
N GLY A 232 28.51 10.36 5.26
CA GLY A 232 29.94 10.13 5.34
C GLY A 232 30.26 8.71 5.82
N SER A 233 30.90 7.91 4.96
CA SER A 233 31.17 6.48 5.18
C SER A 233 32.14 6.17 6.33
N GLU A 234 32.85 7.18 6.85
CA GLU A 234 33.70 7.03 8.04
C GLU A 234 32.87 6.97 9.33
N PHE A 235 31.72 7.65 9.35
CA PHE A 235 30.84 7.74 10.53
C PHE A 235 29.66 6.77 10.43
N VAL A 236 29.02 6.64 9.27
CA VAL A 236 27.84 5.77 9.07
C VAL A 236 28.16 4.71 8.04
N GLN A 237 27.89 3.46 8.38
CA GLN A 237 28.11 2.30 7.51
C GLN A 237 26.87 1.42 7.54
N VAL A 238 26.51 0.82 6.40
CA VAL A 238 25.36 -0.09 6.32
C VAL A 238 25.85 -1.52 6.58
N SER A 239 25.21 -2.19 7.53
CA SER A 239 25.50 -3.58 7.89
C SER A 239 24.22 -4.40 7.89
N LEU A 240 24.32 -5.65 7.46
CA LEU A 240 23.24 -6.62 7.60
C LEU A 240 23.58 -7.56 8.76
N PRO A 241 22.59 -7.94 9.59
CA PRO A 241 22.82 -8.92 10.63
C PRO A 241 23.11 -10.28 9.96
N PRO A 242 23.89 -11.18 10.60
CA PRO A 242 24.03 -12.53 10.11
C PRO A 242 22.68 -13.24 10.21
N PHE A 243 21.94 -13.30 9.11
CA PHE A 243 20.73 -14.10 9.02
C PHE A 243 21.17 -15.56 8.99
N GLN A 244 20.91 -16.31 10.07
CA GLN A 244 21.01 -17.77 10.00
C GLN A 244 19.98 -18.23 8.97
N MET A 245 20.43 -18.74 7.83
CA MET A 245 19.58 -19.55 6.95
C MET A 245 18.98 -20.65 7.83
N ARG A 246 17.69 -20.53 8.17
CA ARG A 246 16.93 -21.70 8.57
C ARG A 246 16.88 -22.57 7.32
N ASP A 247 17.67 -23.63 7.34
CA ASP A 247 17.64 -24.65 6.31
C ASP A 247 16.17 -25.10 6.16
N PRO A 248 15.52 -24.89 5.00
CA PRO A 248 14.09 -25.17 4.85
C PRO A 248 13.74 -26.66 5.02
N TYR A 249 14.74 -27.52 5.18
CA TYR A 249 14.60 -28.96 5.40
C TYR A 249 14.69 -29.40 6.88
N SER A 250 14.92 -28.51 7.84
CA SER A 250 15.05 -28.91 9.27
C SER A 250 13.72 -29.26 9.97
N ALA A 251 12.58 -29.18 9.27
CA ALA A 251 11.26 -29.49 9.82
C ALA A 251 10.73 -30.87 9.40
N VAL A 252 11.60 -31.85 9.15
CA VAL A 252 11.21 -33.24 8.91
C VAL A 252 12.05 -34.18 9.78
N GLY A 253 11.47 -34.63 10.90
CA GLY A 253 12.03 -35.63 11.82
C GLY A 253 11.89 -35.16 13.27
N GLU A 254 11.17 -35.79 14.18
CA GLU A 254 10.56 -37.12 14.28
C GLU A 254 9.29 -37.04 15.16
N PRO A 255 8.36 -37.99 15.03
CA PRO A 255 7.29 -38.20 16.00
C PRO A 255 7.77 -39.09 17.15
N LEU A 256 7.36 -38.77 18.37
CA LEU A 256 7.17 -39.73 19.47
C LEU A 256 5.79 -39.52 20.07
#